data_AF-A0A7V6GLV7-F1
#
_entry.id   AF-A0A7V6GLV7-F1
#
_cell.length_a   1.000
_cell.length_b   1.000
_cell.length_c   1.000
_cell.angle_alpha   90.00
_cell.angle_beta   90.00
_cell.angle_gamma   90.00
#
_symmetry.space_group_name_H-M   'P 1'
#
loop_
_entity.id
_entity.type
_entity.pdbx_description
1 polymer ?
#
loop_
_entity_poly.entity_id
_entity_poly.type
_entity_poly.pdbx_seq_one_letter_code
_entity_poly.pdbx_strand_id
1 'polypeptide(L)'
;MKARIRKSQRRRKLRYDIIIVFFIALAALQFWTLKSFYKELKIEIPQNLFKSFINFPLSENIRGKETELADFRNKDPDDATGADSESGSDSALATTEEFSDIGETTTANETGAFELSDEQKKIVLRVMKLLEEDIEYQYQFYADTGYPDDKYWISTDVVSVVLKDCGYDLMELVYDDMSKHIDAYPMNIKGSKNPDKKTDFRVVYFQQKFFQRNALELPTEFDASDPANILQWQPGDIVYFTVDAENPGKNIAGMLSNHSSPEGVPLVIMITKDLGKITEINALAEMEVSGHYRYPYPELNQ
;
A
#
# COMPACT_ATOMS: atom_id res chain seq x y z
N MET A 1 -3.37 -90.16 33.18
CA MET A 1 -2.15 -89.68 32.50
C MET A 1 -2.19 -88.16 32.49
N LYS A 2 -1.16 -87.50 33.06
CA LYS A 2 -1.07 -86.04 33.27
C LYS A 2 -0.66 -85.33 31.98
N ALA A 3 -1.26 -84.18 31.67
CA ALA A 3 -0.56 -83.07 30.99
C ALA A 3 -1.32 -81.75 31.22
N ARG A 4 -0.98 -81.03 32.30
CA ARG A 4 -1.37 -79.62 32.48
C ARG A 4 -0.37 -78.75 31.71
N ILE A 5 -0.79 -78.20 30.57
CA ILE A 5 -0.02 -77.21 29.82
C ILE A 5 -0.19 -75.84 30.50
N ARG A 6 0.84 -75.36 31.19
CA ARG A 6 0.93 -73.97 31.67
C ARG A 6 1.36 -73.08 30.51
N LYS A 7 0.46 -72.26 29.97
CA LYS A 7 0.85 -71.13 29.10
C LYS A 7 1.42 -70.01 29.98
N SER A 8 2.74 -69.85 29.94
CA SER A 8 3.46 -68.70 30.50
C SER A 8 3.27 -67.48 29.59
N GLN A 9 2.40 -66.54 29.97
CA GLN A 9 2.35 -65.21 29.33
C GLN A 9 3.51 -64.35 29.85
N ARG A 10 4.60 -64.24 29.08
CA ARG A 10 5.62 -63.21 29.28
C ARG A 10 5.08 -61.86 28.79
N ARG A 11 4.50 -61.07 29.69
CA ARG A 11 4.28 -59.64 29.42
C ARG A 11 5.63 -58.93 29.50
N ARG A 12 6.23 -58.58 28.36
CA ARG A 12 7.39 -57.67 28.34
C ARG A 12 6.89 -56.29 28.79
N LYS A 13 7.25 -55.86 30.00
CA LYS A 13 7.09 -54.46 30.42
C LYS A 13 8.01 -53.62 29.53
N LEU A 14 7.43 -52.88 28.59
CA LEU A 14 8.18 -51.85 27.86
C LEU A 14 8.65 -50.82 28.89
N ARG A 15 9.95 -50.53 28.94
CA ARG A 15 10.49 -49.51 29.83
C ARG A 15 10.07 -48.15 29.27
N TYR A 16 9.13 -47.49 29.93
CA TYR A 16 8.60 -46.20 29.53
C TYR A 16 9.70 -45.14 29.32
N ASP A 17 10.80 -45.23 30.06
CA ASP A 17 11.99 -44.37 29.89
C ASP A 17 12.53 -44.42 28.46
N ILE A 18 12.56 -45.60 27.83
CA ILE A 18 13.07 -45.78 26.46
C ILE A 18 12.09 -45.17 25.44
N ILE A 19 10.79 -45.26 25.71
CA ILE A 19 9.75 -44.68 24.87
C ILE A 19 9.87 -43.14 24.90
N ILE A 20 10.05 -42.55 26.09
CA ILE A 20 10.18 -41.10 26.26
C ILE A 20 11.41 -40.58 25.51
N VAL A 21 12.56 -41.24 25.67
CA VAL A 21 13.80 -40.86 24.97
C VAL A 21 13.63 -40.98 23.45
N PHE A 22 12.93 -42.01 22.98
CA PHE A 22 12.65 -42.19 21.55
C PHE A 22 11.82 -41.03 20.98
N PHE A 23 10.77 -40.59 21.66
CA PHE A 23 9.96 -39.44 21.22
C PHE A 23 10.72 -38.12 21.24
N ILE A 24 11.58 -37.90 22.24
CA ILE A 24 12.44 -36.70 22.29
C ILE A 24 13.42 -36.70 21.10
N ALA A 25 14.03 -37.84 20.78
CA ALA A 25 14.92 -37.96 19.63
C ALA A 25 14.18 -37.73 18.30
N LEU A 26 12.93 -38.21 18.19
CA LEU A 26 12.08 -37.99 17.02
C LEU A 26 11.71 -36.51 16.86
N ALA A 27 11.36 -35.82 17.94
CA ALA A 27 11.07 -34.39 17.92
C ALA A 27 12.32 -33.56 17.58
N ALA A 28 13.49 -33.92 18.10
CA ALA A 28 14.75 -33.27 17.75
C ALA A 28 15.13 -33.48 16.28
N LEU A 29 14.91 -34.69 15.75
CA LEU A 29 15.08 -34.98 14.33
C LEU A 29 14.12 -34.16 13.48
N GLN A 30 12.84 -34.09 13.85
CA GLN A 30 11.83 -33.25 13.18
C GLN A 30 12.23 -31.79 13.17
N PHE A 31 12.67 -31.25 14.32
CA PHE A 31 13.14 -29.86 14.42
C PHE A 31 14.39 -29.62 13.58
N TRP A 32 15.34 -30.56 13.57
CA TRP A 32 16.54 -30.46 12.73
C TRP A 32 16.21 -30.53 11.24
N THR A 33 15.29 -31.40 10.83
CA THR A 33 14.78 -31.43 9.46
C THR A 33 14.08 -30.12 9.11
N LEU A 34 13.22 -29.61 9.99
CA LEU A 34 12.51 -28.36 9.76
C LEU A 34 13.51 -27.22 9.60
N LYS A 35 14.52 -27.11 10.47
CA LYS A 35 15.59 -26.10 10.37
C LYS A 35 16.47 -26.26 9.13
N SER A 36 16.72 -27.49 8.69
CA SER A 36 17.52 -27.76 7.50
C SER A 36 16.75 -27.49 6.19
N PHE A 37 15.42 -27.64 6.21
CA PHE A 37 14.54 -27.37 5.07
C PHE A 37 13.95 -25.95 5.08
N TYR A 38 13.89 -25.27 6.24
CA TYR A 38 13.71 -23.83 6.35
C TYR A 38 14.99 -23.12 5.91
N LYS A 39 15.25 -23.12 4.60
CA LYS A 39 15.99 -22.02 4.02
C LYS A 39 15.02 -20.84 3.99
N GLU A 40 15.36 -19.75 4.65
CA GLU A 40 14.74 -18.47 4.39
C GLU A 40 14.74 -18.28 2.87
N LEU A 41 13.55 -18.28 2.27
CA LEU A 41 13.39 -17.89 0.88
C LEU A 41 13.66 -16.38 0.86
N LYS A 42 14.94 -16.00 0.84
CA LYS A 42 15.32 -14.65 0.45
C LYS A 42 14.95 -14.55 -1.02
N ILE A 43 13.76 -14.02 -1.27
CA ILE A 43 13.36 -13.59 -2.59
C ILE A 43 14.29 -12.42 -2.91
N GLU A 44 15.40 -12.70 -3.60
CA GLU A 44 16.21 -11.66 -4.20
C GLU A 44 15.38 -11.07 -5.34
N ILE A 45 14.66 -10.00 -5.04
CA ILE A 45 13.85 -9.27 -6.01
C ILE A 45 14.80 -8.75 -7.08
N PRO A 46 14.57 -9.03 -8.37
CA PRO A 46 15.47 -8.57 -9.43
C PRO A 46 15.54 -7.04 -9.38
N GLN A 47 16.76 -6.49 -9.29
CA GLN A 47 17.02 -5.05 -9.14
C GLN A 47 16.44 -4.18 -10.27
N ASN A 48 16.04 -4.81 -11.38
CA ASN A 48 15.49 -4.13 -12.55
C ASN A 48 13.95 -4.18 -12.59
N LEU A 49 13.27 -4.75 -11.59
CA LEU A 49 11.81 -4.85 -11.58
C LEU A 49 11.13 -3.48 -11.46
N PHE A 50 11.83 -2.50 -10.89
CA PHE A 50 11.29 -1.20 -10.51
C PHE A 50 12.01 -0.01 -11.15
N LYS A 51 12.82 -0.26 -12.19
CA LYS A 51 13.56 0.79 -12.90
C LYS A 51 12.76 1.23 -14.13
N SER A 52 12.26 2.46 -14.13
CA SER A 52 11.82 3.10 -15.37
C SER A 52 12.94 3.99 -15.92
N PHE A 53 13.15 3.96 -17.24
CA PHE A 53 14.22 4.71 -17.92
C PHE A 53 13.85 6.17 -18.22
N ILE A 54 12.77 6.68 -17.63
CA ILE A 54 12.24 8.01 -17.95
C ILE A 54 12.17 8.84 -16.67
N ASN A 55 12.78 10.03 -16.71
CA ASN A 55 12.83 10.98 -15.60
C ASN A 55 11.43 11.56 -15.31
N PHE A 56 10.99 11.47 -14.06
CA PHE A 56 9.73 12.05 -13.58
C PHE A 56 9.97 13.43 -12.96
N PRO A 57 9.29 14.51 -13.38
CA PRO A 57 9.37 15.80 -12.72
C PRO A 57 8.50 15.80 -11.45
N LEU A 58 9.01 15.20 -10.36
CA LEU A 58 8.31 15.23 -9.05
C LEU A 58 8.13 16.68 -8.58
N SER A 59 9.07 17.58 -8.92
CA SER A 59 9.10 18.95 -8.44
C SER A 59 7.93 19.84 -8.89
N GLU A 60 7.31 19.58 -10.04
CA GLU A 60 6.25 20.45 -10.57
C GLU A 60 4.89 20.18 -9.88
N ASN A 61 4.57 18.91 -9.58
CA ASN A 61 3.34 18.55 -8.85
C ASN A 61 3.43 18.76 -7.33
N ILE A 62 4.64 18.86 -6.78
CA ILE A 62 4.88 19.05 -5.34
C ILE A 62 4.83 20.54 -4.94
N ARG A 63 5.28 21.44 -5.82
CA ARG A 63 5.40 22.87 -5.54
C ARG A 63 4.07 23.56 -5.19
N GLY A 64 2.93 23.00 -5.60
CA GLY A 64 1.60 23.51 -5.24
C GLY A 64 1.16 23.20 -3.80
N LYS A 65 1.74 22.16 -3.16
CA LYS A 65 1.28 21.63 -1.85
C LYS A 65 2.28 21.83 -0.71
N GLU A 66 3.57 22.08 -1.01
CA GLU A 66 4.58 22.45 0.01
C GLU A 66 4.18 23.67 0.84
N THR A 67 3.47 24.63 0.23
CA THR A 67 2.94 25.82 0.90
C THR A 67 1.89 25.52 1.97
N GLU A 68 1.19 24.38 1.91
CA GLU A 68 0.24 23.96 2.96
C GLU A 68 0.89 23.01 3.98
N LEU A 69 1.88 22.21 3.59
CA LEU A 69 2.59 21.28 4.47
C LEU A 69 3.63 21.96 5.38
N ALA A 70 4.21 23.10 4.96
CA ALA A 70 5.15 23.87 5.78
C ALA A 70 4.49 24.48 7.02
N ASP A 71 3.17 24.72 6.97
CA ASP A 71 2.40 25.32 8.08
C ASP A 71 2.12 24.32 9.22
N PHE A 72 2.32 23.02 8.98
CA PHE A 72 2.15 21.96 10.00
C PHE A 72 3.44 21.62 10.75
N ARG A 73 4.61 22.06 10.27
CA ARG A 73 5.91 21.67 10.84
C ARG A 73 6.50 22.71 11.79
N ASN A 74 5.94 23.91 11.86
CA ASN A 74 6.38 24.98 12.77
C ASN A 74 5.22 25.53 13.60
N LYS A 75 4.80 24.78 14.62
CA LYS A 75 4.07 25.40 15.74
C LYS A 75 4.25 24.62 17.03
N ASP A 76 5.40 24.82 17.66
CA ASP A 76 5.47 24.77 19.11
C ASP A 76 5.08 26.15 19.69
N PRO A 77 4.52 26.17 20.92
CA PRO A 77 3.86 27.34 21.47
C PRO A 77 4.87 28.24 22.16
N ASP A 78 4.78 29.54 21.90
CA ASP A 78 5.15 30.68 22.76
C ASP A 78 5.61 31.83 21.86
N ASP A 79 4.76 32.83 21.64
CA ASP A 79 4.95 34.16 22.22
C ASP A 79 3.91 35.14 21.61
N ALA A 80 3.38 35.98 22.47
CA ALA A 80 2.44 37.04 22.13
C ALA A 80 3.21 38.30 21.72
N THR A 81 2.46 39.31 21.23
CA THR A 81 2.88 40.67 20.82
C THR A 81 3.48 40.73 19.41
N GLY A 82 3.14 41.63 18.49
CA GLY A 82 2.25 42.78 18.44
C GLY A 82 2.64 43.65 17.23
N ALA A 83 1.65 44.29 16.61
CA ALA A 83 1.72 45.54 15.82
C ALA A 83 2.46 45.61 14.45
N ASP A 84 1.64 45.87 13.43
CA ASP A 84 1.64 47.00 12.47
C ASP A 84 2.73 47.23 11.39
N SER A 85 2.17 47.49 10.19
CA SER A 85 2.49 48.55 9.20
C SER A 85 3.34 48.24 7.95
N GLU A 86 2.60 48.16 6.83
CA GLU A 86 2.68 48.91 5.56
C GLU A 86 3.99 49.45 4.94
N SER A 87 3.92 49.47 3.59
CA SER A 87 4.73 50.19 2.58
C SER A 87 6.07 49.54 2.22
N GLY A 88 6.56 49.56 0.99
CA GLY A 88 6.18 50.19 -0.27
C GLY A 88 7.42 50.09 -1.18
N SER A 89 7.27 49.51 -2.36
CA SER A 89 7.51 50.16 -3.67
C SER A 89 8.96 50.14 -4.19
N ASP A 90 9.04 49.64 -5.43
CA ASP A 90 9.93 50.03 -6.53
C ASP A 90 11.45 49.88 -6.41
N SER A 91 12.02 49.09 -7.31
CA SER A 91 12.76 49.64 -8.46
C SER A 91 13.36 48.52 -9.33
N ALA A 92 13.03 48.56 -10.62
CA ALA A 92 13.66 47.77 -11.66
C ALA A 92 14.95 48.44 -12.15
N LEU A 93 16.00 47.65 -12.43
CA LEU A 93 16.95 47.99 -13.49
C LEU A 93 17.63 46.73 -14.03
N ALA A 94 17.41 46.48 -15.32
CA ALA A 94 18.09 45.48 -16.12
C ALA A 94 19.50 45.94 -16.48
N THR A 95 20.45 45.01 -16.57
CA THR A 95 21.50 45.03 -17.61
C THR A 95 22.05 43.62 -17.83
N THR A 96 22.19 43.32 -19.12
CA THR A 96 22.54 42.07 -19.79
C THR A 96 24.03 41.73 -19.74
N GLU A 97 24.28 40.42 -19.65
CA GLU A 97 25.35 39.60 -20.24
C GLU A 97 26.83 39.93 -20.02
N GLU A 98 27.54 39.00 -19.39
CA GLU A 98 28.84 38.54 -19.90
C GLU A 98 29.03 37.04 -19.63
N PHE A 99 29.41 36.32 -20.69
CA PHE A 99 29.58 34.88 -20.80
C PHE A 99 31.08 34.58 -20.80
N SER A 100 31.62 33.97 -19.75
CA SER A 100 32.81 33.08 -19.81
C SER A 100 33.13 32.53 -18.42
N ASP A 101 32.95 31.22 -18.22
CA ASP A 101 34.09 30.32 -18.02
C ASP A 101 33.59 28.86 -18.05
N ILE A 102 34.01 28.13 -19.09
CA ILE A 102 33.79 26.68 -19.22
C ILE A 102 35.08 26.03 -18.71
N GLY A 103 35.00 25.48 -17.50
CA GLY A 103 35.99 24.58 -16.92
C GLY A 103 35.35 23.22 -16.63
N GLU A 104 35.51 22.30 -17.58
CA GLU A 104 35.61 20.83 -17.46
C GLU A 104 35.91 20.32 -16.03
N THR A 105 35.33 19.26 -15.45
CA THR A 105 34.87 17.98 -15.99
C THR A 105 34.00 17.28 -14.92
N THR A 106 32.75 16.92 -15.24
CA THR A 106 32.04 15.82 -14.55
C THR A 106 31.16 15.10 -15.56
N THR A 107 31.77 14.31 -16.43
CA THR A 107 31.06 13.27 -17.19
C THR A 107 31.30 11.94 -16.50
N ALA A 108 30.30 11.48 -15.74
CA ALA A 108 30.07 10.07 -15.46
C ALA A 108 28.62 9.85 -15.00
N ASN A 109 27.73 9.77 -15.99
CA ASN A 109 26.51 8.96 -16.03
C ASN A 109 25.53 9.03 -14.84
N GLU A 110 24.66 10.03 -14.88
CA GLU A 110 23.30 9.91 -14.34
C GLU A 110 22.32 9.57 -15.47
N THR A 111 22.26 8.30 -15.86
CA THR A 111 21.00 7.76 -16.38
C THR A 111 20.07 7.64 -15.18
N GLY A 112 19.33 8.71 -14.89
CA GLY A 112 18.32 8.77 -13.83
C GLY A 112 17.22 7.75 -14.09
N ALA A 113 17.45 6.50 -13.65
CA ALA A 113 16.40 5.52 -13.54
C ALA A 113 15.55 5.91 -12.33
N PHE A 114 14.26 6.19 -12.55
CA PHE A 114 13.34 6.35 -11.44
C PHE A 114 13.15 4.98 -10.81
N GLU A 115 13.62 4.85 -9.56
CA GLU A 115 13.43 3.67 -8.75
C GLU A 115 12.35 3.93 -7.70
N LEU A 116 11.40 2.98 -7.56
CA LEU A 116 10.45 3.01 -6.46
C LEU A 116 11.17 3.02 -5.10
N SER A 117 10.65 3.75 -4.11
CA SER A 117 11.16 3.71 -2.74
C SER A 117 11.03 2.30 -2.15
N ASP A 118 11.82 2.00 -1.12
CA ASP A 118 11.78 0.67 -0.50
C ASP A 118 10.40 0.37 0.13
N GLU A 119 9.71 1.39 0.62
CA GLU A 119 8.32 1.35 1.09
C GLU A 119 7.38 0.96 -0.05
N GLN A 120 7.50 1.63 -1.21
CA GLN A 120 6.65 1.35 -2.36
C GLN A 120 6.92 -0.06 -2.92
N LYS A 121 8.19 -0.48 -2.96
CA LYS A 121 8.56 -1.86 -3.35
C LYS A 121 7.90 -2.91 -2.44
N LYS A 122 7.83 -2.68 -1.12
CA LYS A 122 7.12 -3.58 -0.18
C LYS A 122 5.63 -3.64 -0.49
N ILE A 123 5.00 -2.50 -0.77
CA ILE A 123 3.58 -2.40 -1.13
C ILE A 123 3.31 -3.20 -2.41
N VAL A 124 4.12 -2.99 -3.45
CA VAL A 124 3.99 -3.71 -4.73
C VAL A 124 4.10 -5.22 -4.51
N LEU A 125 5.11 -5.68 -3.77
CA LEU A 125 5.27 -7.12 -3.52
C LEU A 125 4.09 -7.69 -2.74
N ARG A 126 3.55 -6.94 -1.78
CA ARG A 126 2.43 -7.40 -0.98
C ARG A 126 1.14 -7.50 -1.79
N VAL A 127 0.83 -6.52 -2.64
CA VAL A 127 -0.35 -6.58 -3.51
C VAL A 127 -0.24 -7.72 -4.53
N MET A 128 0.93 -7.91 -5.14
CA MET A 128 1.15 -9.03 -6.09
C MET A 128 0.91 -10.39 -5.42
N LYS A 129 1.32 -10.54 -4.16
CA LYS A 129 1.12 -11.78 -3.39
C LYS A 129 -0.36 -12.12 -3.17
N LEU A 130 -1.28 -11.14 -3.20
CA LEU A 130 -2.71 -11.42 -3.07
C LEU A 130 -3.22 -12.35 -4.17
N LEU A 131 -2.63 -12.32 -5.36
CA LEU A 131 -3.01 -13.18 -6.49
C LEU A 131 -2.74 -14.68 -6.22
N GLU A 132 -1.93 -15.00 -5.21
CA GLU A 132 -1.63 -16.37 -4.78
C GLU A 132 -2.52 -16.84 -3.61
N GLU A 133 -3.33 -15.94 -3.04
CA GLU A 133 -4.18 -16.19 -1.88
C GLU A 133 -5.61 -16.58 -2.29
N ASP A 134 -6.26 -17.48 -1.52
CA ASP A 134 -7.66 -17.85 -1.73
C ASP A 134 -8.57 -16.76 -1.14
N ILE A 135 -8.74 -15.64 -1.85
CA ILE A 135 -9.57 -14.51 -1.45
C ILE A 135 -10.82 -14.45 -2.33
N GLU A 136 -11.99 -14.48 -1.71
CA GLU A 136 -13.31 -14.49 -2.35
C GLU A 136 -14.09 -13.22 -2.02
N TYR A 137 -14.91 -12.76 -2.98
CA TYR A 137 -15.75 -11.61 -2.76
C TYR A 137 -16.92 -11.98 -1.86
N GLN A 138 -17.00 -11.34 -0.70
CA GLN A 138 -18.22 -11.31 0.08
C GLN A 138 -18.20 -10.12 1.03
N TYR A 139 -19.31 -9.38 1.07
CA TYR A 139 -19.46 -8.33 2.08
C TYR A 139 -19.67 -8.96 3.46
N GLN A 140 -18.75 -8.68 4.37
CA GLN A 140 -18.81 -9.09 5.77
C GLN A 140 -18.44 -7.95 6.70
N PHE A 141 -19.02 -7.99 7.90
CA PHE A 141 -18.78 -7.02 8.96
C PHE A 141 -17.94 -7.65 10.07
N TYR A 142 -16.75 -7.09 10.33
CA TYR A 142 -15.82 -7.60 11.33
C TYR A 142 -15.87 -6.79 12.62
N ALA A 143 -16.87 -7.09 13.46
CA ALA A 143 -17.15 -6.35 14.69
C ALA A 143 -15.98 -6.33 15.68
N ASP A 144 -15.18 -7.40 15.71
CA ASP A 144 -14.13 -7.60 16.70
C ASP A 144 -12.79 -7.04 16.24
N THR A 145 -12.38 -7.39 15.02
CA THR A 145 -11.06 -7.07 14.45
C THR A 145 -11.04 -5.80 13.58
N GLY A 146 -12.18 -5.39 13.02
CA GLY A 146 -12.28 -4.36 11.97
C GLY A 146 -11.81 -4.86 10.59
N TYR A 147 -10.69 -5.57 10.55
CA TYR A 147 -10.12 -6.20 9.36
C TYR A 147 -10.69 -7.61 9.10
N PRO A 148 -10.71 -8.06 7.82
CA PRO A 148 -10.98 -9.45 7.53
C PRO A 148 -9.93 -10.37 8.17
N ASP A 149 -10.40 -11.37 8.91
CA ASP A 149 -9.61 -12.47 9.48
C ASP A 149 -9.93 -13.81 8.80
N ASP A 150 -10.67 -13.76 7.70
CA ASP A 150 -11.03 -14.87 6.82
C ASP A 150 -10.76 -14.52 5.35
N LYS A 151 -11.27 -15.33 4.43
CA LYS A 151 -11.08 -15.16 2.99
C LYS A 151 -12.03 -14.17 2.31
N TYR A 152 -12.96 -13.57 3.05
CA TYR A 152 -14.09 -12.85 2.45
C TYR A 152 -13.85 -11.35 2.41
N TRP A 153 -13.50 -10.83 1.24
CA TRP A 153 -13.03 -9.46 1.13
C TRP A 153 -13.95 -8.62 0.23
N ILE A 154 -13.89 -7.30 0.41
CA ILE A 154 -14.40 -6.30 -0.52
C ILE A 154 -13.24 -5.50 -1.13
N SER A 155 -13.54 -4.65 -2.12
CA SER A 155 -12.53 -3.92 -2.89
C SER A 155 -11.60 -3.06 -2.01
N THR A 156 -12.13 -2.43 -0.96
CA THR A 156 -11.37 -1.60 -0.02
C THR A 156 -10.46 -2.39 0.92
N ASP A 157 -10.69 -3.69 1.10
CA ASP A 157 -9.80 -4.57 1.87
C ASP A 157 -8.48 -4.82 1.15
N VAL A 158 -8.49 -4.84 -0.19
CA VAL A 158 -7.26 -4.94 -1.00
C VAL A 158 -6.30 -3.83 -0.60
N VAL A 159 -6.78 -2.59 -0.54
CA VAL A 159 -5.98 -1.43 -0.13
C VAL A 159 -5.63 -1.51 1.36
N SER A 160 -6.62 -1.76 2.22
CA SER A 160 -6.44 -1.66 3.68
C SER A 160 -5.51 -2.73 4.23
N VAL A 161 -5.61 -3.97 3.75
CA VAL A 161 -4.80 -5.10 4.22
C VAL A 161 -3.38 -4.97 3.68
N VAL A 162 -3.20 -4.61 2.40
CA VAL A 162 -1.86 -4.41 1.82
C VAL A 162 -1.11 -3.33 2.58
N LEU A 163 -1.74 -2.18 2.82
CA LEU A 163 -1.11 -1.08 3.54
C LEU A 163 -0.81 -1.45 5.00
N LYS A 164 -1.74 -2.12 5.69
CA LYS A 164 -1.53 -2.60 7.06
C LYS A 164 -0.33 -3.54 7.16
N ASP A 165 -0.23 -4.52 6.25
CA ASP A 165 0.88 -5.47 6.20
C ASP A 165 2.23 -4.79 5.89
N CYS A 166 2.18 -3.60 5.29
CA CYS A 166 3.35 -2.75 5.03
C CYS A 166 3.63 -1.72 6.15
N GLY A 167 2.86 -1.75 7.26
CA GLY A 167 3.06 -0.87 8.42
C GLY A 167 2.15 0.36 8.48
N TYR A 168 1.20 0.50 7.56
CA TYR A 168 0.26 1.62 7.49
C TYR A 168 -1.16 1.14 7.82
N ASP A 169 -1.50 1.13 9.11
CA ASP A 169 -2.82 0.68 9.57
C ASP A 169 -3.91 1.72 9.26
N LEU A 170 -4.61 1.54 8.13
CA LEU A 170 -5.70 2.43 7.73
C LEU A 170 -6.84 2.52 8.76
N MET A 171 -7.08 1.48 9.57
CA MET A 171 -8.10 1.55 10.61
C MET A 171 -7.76 2.62 11.65
N GLU A 172 -6.49 2.70 12.05
CA GLU A 172 -5.99 3.74 12.95
C GLU A 172 -5.89 5.10 12.25
N LEU A 173 -5.29 5.12 11.05
CA LEU A 173 -4.99 6.36 10.32
C LEU A 173 -6.25 7.12 9.90
N VAL A 174 -7.24 6.41 9.33
CA VAL A 174 -8.52 7.02 8.93
C VAL A 174 -9.28 7.50 10.16
N TYR A 175 -9.30 6.71 11.24
CA TYR A 175 -10.01 7.09 12.47
C TYR A 175 -9.41 8.34 13.11
N ASP A 176 -8.09 8.45 13.18
CA ASP A 176 -7.39 9.61 13.75
C ASP A 176 -7.60 10.88 12.90
N ASP A 177 -7.41 10.80 11.58
CA ASP A 177 -7.62 11.95 10.69
C ASP A 177 -9.09 12.41 10.69
N MET A 178 -10.03 11.47 10.63
CA MET A 178 -11.46 11.78 10.66
C MET A 178 -11.90 12.37 12.01
N SER A 179 -11.36 11.89 13.13
CA SER A 179 -11.69 12.42 14.45
C SER A 179 -11.22 13.86 14.63
N LYS A 180 -10.09 14.24 14.03
CA LYS A 180 -9.54 15.60 14.05
C LYS A 180 -10.21 16.54 13.05
N HIS A 181 -10.74 16.00 11.95
CA HIS A 181 -11.22 16.79 10.81
C HIS A 181 -12.61 16.35 10.35
N ILE A 182 -13.53 16.13 11.29
CA ILE A 182 -14.84 15.52 11.01
C ILE A 182 -15.64 16.25 9.92
N ASP A 183 -15.54 17.58 9.87
CA ASP A 183 -16.24 18.42 8.88
C ASP A 183 -15.69 18.28 7.46
N ALA A 184 -14.48 17.73 7.29
CA ALA A 184 -13.90 17.44 5.98
C ALA A 184 -14.44 16.13 5.40
N TYR A 185 -15.03 15.26 6.22
CA TYR A 185 -15.54 13.97 5.78
C TYR A 185 -17.04 14.04 5.45
N PRO A 186 -17.52 13.28 4.46
CA PRO A 186 -18.94 13.27 4.05
C PRO A 186 -19.82 12.48 5.04
N MET A 187 -19.82 12.88 6.31
CA MET A 187 -20.55 12.24 7.42
C MET A 187 -22.07 12.26 7.19
N ASN A 188 -22.55 13.24 6.43
CA ASN A 188 -23.96 13.33 6.00
C ASN A 188 -24.41 12.13 5.15
N ILE A 189 -23.50 11.47 4.42
CA ILE A 189 -23.81 10.27 3.61
C ILE A 189 -23.98 9.04 4.52
N LYS A 190 -23.13 8.90 5.54
CA LYS A 190 -23.16 7.78 6.51
C LYS A 190 -24.43 7.80 7.38
N GLY A 191 -24.96 8.99 7.70
CA GLY A 191 -26.09 9.16 8.61
C GLY A 191 -25.76 9.03 10.10
N SER A 192 -24.48 8.77 10.45
CA SER A 192 -23.95 8.85 11.81
C SER A 192 -23.04 10.07 11.94
N LYS A 193 -23.09 10.72 13.11
CA LYS A 193 -22.27 11.90 13.40
C LYS A 193 -20.87 11.58 13.90
N ASN A 194 -20.60 10.34 14.29
CA ASN A 194 -19.34 9.97 14.93
C ASN A 194 -18.53 9.00 14.05
N PRO A 195 -17.19 9.14 14.00
CA PRO A 195 -16.31 8.16 13.40
C PRO A 195 -16.48 6.79 14.07
N ASP A 196 -16.52 5.75 13.25
CA ASP A 196 -16.50 4.35 13.68
C ASP A 196 -15.21 3.71 13.20
N LYS A 197 -14.31 3.51 14.15
CA LYS A 197 -12.97 2.98 13.94
C LYS A 197 -12.96 1.67 13.16
N LYS A 198 -13.92 0.77 13.40
CA LYS A 198 -13.87 -0.60 12.83
C LYS A 198 -14.47 -0.70 11.44
N THR A 199 -15.12 0.34 10.95
CA THR A 199 -15.90 0.27 9.70
C THR A 199 -15.53 1.35 8.70
N ASP A 200 -15.26 2.57 9.16
CA ASP A 200 -15.14 3.71 8.26
C ASP A 200 -13.94 3.59 7.32
N PHE A 201 -12.84 2.95 7.76
CA PHE A 201 -11.69 2.68 6.92
C PHE A 201 -11.96 1.70 5.77
N ARG A 202 -13.10 0.98 5.79
CA ARG A 202 -13.54 0.06 4.72
C ARG A 202 -14.55 0.71 3.78
N VAL A 203 -14.91 1.97 4.00
CA VAL A 203 -15.85 2.72 3.17
C VAL A 203 -15.09 3.52 2.13
N VAL A 204 -15.46 3.36 0.87
CA VAL A 204 -14.74 3.90 -0.30
C VAL A 204 -14.54 5.40 -0.23
N TYR A 205 -15.61 6.17 -0.04
CA TYR A 205 -15.52 7.64 0.01
C TYR A 205 -14.75 8.15 1.23
N PHE A 206 -14.68 7.40 2.33
CA PHE A 206 -13.86 7.76 3.49
C PHE A 206 -12.38 7.45 3.25
N GLN A 207 -12.04 6.32 2.63
CA GLN A 207 -10.68 6.07 2.19
C GLN A 207 -10.20 7.10 1.17
N GLN A 208 -11.00 7.38 0.14
CA GLN A 208 -10.68 8.43 -0.84
C GLN A 208 -10.44 9.76 -0.15
N LYS A 209 -11.30 10.16 0.80
CA LYS A 209 -11.12 11.42 1.53
C LYS A 209 -9.84 11.43 2.36
N PHE A 210 -9.50 10.33 3.01
CA PHE A 210 -8.24 10.18 3.73
C PHE A 210 -7.04 10.34 2.77
N PHE A 211 -7.04 9.68 1.61
CA PHE A 211 -5.93 9.77 0.67
C PHE A 211 -5.80 11.16 0.01
N GLN A 212 -6.90 11.84 -0.31
CA GLN A 212 -6.84 13.25 -0.77
C GLN A 212 -6.07 14.15 0.21
N ARG A 213 -6.25 13.89 1.51
CA ARG A 213 -5.64 14.68 2.59
C ARG A 213 -4.20 14.27 2.90
N ASN A 214 -3.88 12.97 2.80
CA ASN A 214 -2.65 12.40 3.36
C ASN A 214 -1.72 11.74 2.33
N ALA A 215 -2.09 11.69 1.05
CA ALA A 215 -1.32 11.07 -0.02
C ALA A 215 -0.94 12.08 -1.12
N LEU A 216 -0.09 11.63 -2.04
CA LEU A 216 0.11 12.31 -3.31
C LEU A 216 -1.06 11.96 -4.23
N GLU A 217 -1.85 12.97 -4.60
CA GLU A 217 -2.92 12.84 -5.57
C GLU A 217 -2.35 12.97 -6.99
N LEU A 218 -2.77 12.08 -7.88
CA LEU A 218 -2.26 11.92 -9.24
C LEU A 218 -3.39 12.06 -10.26
N PRO A 219 -3.08 12.31 -11.54
CA PRO A 219 -4.09 12.39 -12.59
C PRO A 219 -4.92 11.12 -12.69
N THR A 220 -6.21 11.29 -12.97
CA THR A 220 -7.17 10.19 -13.12
C THR A 220 -7.35 9.74 -14.57
N GLU A 221 -6.84 10.49 -15.53
CA GLU A 221 -6.88 10.12 -16.95
C GLU A 221 -5.59 9.39 -17.34
N PHE A 222 -5.73 8.17 -17.86
CA PHE A 222 -4.63 7.39 -18.40
C PHE A 222 -4.57 7.56 -19.93
N ASP A 223 -3.42 7.97 -20.45
CA ASP A 223 -3.16 8.10 -21.88
C ASP A 223 -1.92 7.28 -22.26
N ALA A 224 -2.15 6.13 -22.91
CA ALA A 224 -1.10 5.24 -23.40
C ALA A 224 -0.22 5.87 -24.51
N SER A 225 -0.63 7.01 -25.08
CA SER A 225 0.14 7.73 -26.09
C SER A 225 1.06 8.81 -25.52
N ASP A 226 0.89 9.18 -24.25
CA ASP A 226 1.71 10.16 -23.57
C ASP A 226 2.69 9.49 -22.58
N PRO A 227 4.01 9.44 -22.90
CA PRO A 227 5.02 8.89 -22.00
C PRO A 227 5.07 9.58 -20.63
N ALA A 228 4.78 10.88 -20.55
CA ALA A 228 4.76 11.59 -19.27
C ALA A 228 3.55 11.18 -18.42
N ASN A 229 2.39 10.95 -19.05
CA ASN A 229 1.22 10.39 -18.39
C ASN A 229 1.51 8.99 -17.84
N ILE A 230 2.05 8.08 -18.66
CA ILE A 230 2.34 6.69 -18.26
C ILE A 230 3.20 6.64 -16.99
N LEU A 231 4.19 7.54 -16.84
CA LEU A 231 5.05 7.57 -15.66
C LEU A 231 4.34 7.97 -14.37
N GLN A 232 3.16 8.58 -14.46
CA GLN A 232 2.36 8.92 -13.29
C GLN A 232 1.69 7.68 -12.69
N TRP A 233 1.52 6.60 -13.45
CA TRP A 233 0.85 5.37 -13.05
C TRP A 233 1.88 4.31 -12.65
N GLN A 234 2.27 4.29 -11.39
CA GLN A 234 3.30 3.39 -10.88
C GLN A 234 2.69 2.19 -10.14
N PRO A 235 3.36 1.02 -10.18
CA PRO A 235 2.93 -0.14 -9.40
C PRO A 235 2.72 0.21 -7.92
N GLY A 236 1.65 -0.32 -7.34
CA GLY A 236 1.27 -0.09 -5.95
C GLY A 236 0.51 1.21 -5.70
N ASP A 237 0.30 2.05 -6.72
CA ASP A 237 -0.62 3.18 -6.61
C ASP A 237 -2.05 2.69 -6.35
N ILE A 238 -2.81 3.49 -5.61
CA ILE A 238 -4.17 3.20 -5.18
C ILE A 238 -5.12 3.88 -6.15
N VAL A 239 -6.04 3.11 -6.71
CA VAL A 239 -7.00 3.60 -7.70
C VAL A 239 -8.43 3.28 -7.26
N TYR A 240 -9.35 4.20 -7.56
CA TYR A 240 -10.76 4.06 -7.31
C TYR A 240 -11.53 4.27 -8.60
N PHE A 241 -12.56 3.48 -8.85
CA PHE A 241 -13.35 3.53 -10.08
C PHE A 241 -14.81 3.88 -9.82
N THR A 242 -15.36 4.73 -10.67
CA THR A 242 -16.79 5.06 -10.68
C THR A 242 -17.59 3.86 -11.17
N VAL A 243 -18.51 3.38 -10.34
CA VAL A 243 -19.49 2.34 -10.73
C VAL A 243 -20.87 2.96 -10.90
N ASP A 244 -21.20 3.93 -10.06
CA ASP A 244 -22.49 4.62 -10.04
C ASP A 244 -22.24 6.10 -9.70
N ALA A 245 -22.33 6.97 -10.70
CA ALA A 245 -22.05 8.40 -10.53
C ALA A 245 -23.01 9.07 -9.53
N GLU A 246 -24.23 8.53 -9.36
CA GLU A 246 -25.21 9.02 -8.38
C GLU A 246 -24.99 8.44 -6.98
N ASN A 247 -24.18 7.38 -6.85
CA ASN A 247 -23.87 6.74 -5.60
C ASN A 247 -22.37 6.40 -5.46
N PRO A 248 -21.54 7.39 -5.08
CA PRO A 248 -20.11 7.20 -4.86
C PRO A 248 -19.76 6.11 -3.83
N GLY A 249 -20.70 5.73 -2.96
CA GLY A 249 -20.53 4.61 -2.03
C GLY A 249 -20.43 3.24 -2.69
N LYS A 250 -20.78 3.12 -3.97
CA LYS A 250 -20.63 1.89 -4.77
C LYS A 250 -19.35 1.84 -5.59
N ASN A 251 -18.55 2.91 -5.59
CA ASN A 251 -17.27 2.91 -6.26
C ASN A 251 -16.41 1.78 -5.72
N ILE A 252 -15.43 1.35 -6.51
CA ILE A 252 -14.60 0.19 -6.16
C ILE A 252 -13.14 0.61 -6.14
N ALA A 253 -12.39 0.04 -5.20
CA ALA A 253 -10.97 0.27 -5.06
C ALA A 253 -10.14 -0.85 -5.71
N GLY A 254 -8.92 -0.53 -6.07
CA GLY A 254 -7.89 -1.46 -6.53
C GLY A 254 -6.51 -0.86 -6.33
N MET A 255 -5.50 -1.65 -6.66
CA MET A 255 -4.11 -1.18 -6.65
C MET A 255 -3.43 -1.55 -7.96
N LEU A 256 -2.60 -0.65 -8.48
CA LEU A 256 -1.88 -0.90 -9.73
C LEU A 256 -0.91 -2.07 -9.57
N SER A 257 -0.97 -2.98 -10.54
CA SER A 257 -0.07 -4.12 -10.64
C SER A 257 1.31 -3.69 -11.16
N ASN A 258 2.30 -4.54 -10.93
CA ASN A 258 3.58 -4.47 -11.63
C ASN A 258 3.50 -5.00 -13.09
N HIS A 259 2.36 -5.55 -13.50
CA HIS A 259 2.12 -6.01 -14.85
C HIS A 259 1.35 -4.99 -15.68
N SER A 260 1.53 -5.06 -16.98
CA SER A 260 0.79 -4.26 -17.97
C SER A 260 0.17 -5.17 -19.02
N SER A 261 -0.89 -4.69 -19.66
CA SER A 261 -1.47 -5.33 -20.84
C SER A 261 -0.45 -5.33 -22.01
N PRO A 262 -0.69 -6.12 -23.07
CA PRO A 262 0.13 -6.07 -24.29
C PRO A 262 0.23 -4.68 -24.93
N GLU A 263 -0.78 -3.83 -24.71
CA GLU A 263 -0.86 -2.45 -25.16
C GLU A 263 -0.13 -1.46 -24.23
N GLY A 264 0.48 -1.94 -23.14
CA GLY A 264 1.21 -1.12 -22.19
C GLY A 264 0.34 -0.46 -21.12
N VAL A 265 -0.93 -0.83 -20.99
CA VAL A 265 -1.82 -0.30 -19.95
C VAL A 265 -1.52 -0.98 -18.61
N PRO A 266 -1.25 -0.25 -17.52
CA PRO A 266 -1.09 -0.84 -16.19
C PRO A 266 -2.33 -1.67 -15.80
N LEU A 267 -2.11 -2.90 -15.35
CA LEU A 267 -3.18 -3.74 -14.84
C LEU A 267 -3.50 -3.36 -13.39
N VAL A 268 -4.68 -3.75 -12.92
CA VAL A 268 -5.17 -3.44 -11.57
C VAL A 268 -5.52 -4.74 -10.85
N ILE A 269 -4.97 -4.91 -9.65
CA ILE A 269 -5.35 -5.98 -8.73
C ILE A 269 -6.51 -5.49 -7.89
N MET A 270 -7.64 -6.18 -8.02
CA MET A 270 -8.87 -5.80 -7.32
C MET A 270 -9.80 -7.01 -7.14
N ILE A 271 -10.87 -6.78 -6.38
CA ILE A 271 -11.93 -7.76 -6.17
C ILE A 271 -13.29 -7.08 -6.26
N THR A 272 -14.21 -7.70 -6.97
CA THR A 272 -15.59 -7.22 -7.12
C THR A 272 -16.55 -8.41 -7.04
N LYS A 273 -17.84 -8.11 -6.91
CA LYS A 273 -18.89 -9.13 -6.96
C LYS A 273 -18.87 -9.94 -8.25
N ASP A 274 -18.60 -9.30 -9.37
CA ASP A 274 -18.64 -9.94 -10.69
C ASP A 274 -17.37 -10.78 -10.96
N LEU A 275 -16.22 -10.35 -10.43
CA LEU A 275 -14.99 -11.14 -10.48
C LEU A 275 -15.03 -12.35 -9.53
N GLY A 276 -15.71 -12.22 -8.39
CA GLY A 276 -15.89 -13.26 -7.38
C GLY A 276 -14.65 -13.61 -6.55
N LYS A 277 -13.44 -13.25 -7.04
CA LYS A 277 -12.15 -13.46 -6.38
C LYS A 277 -11.18 -12.34 -6.72
N ILE A 278 -10.10 -12.22 -5.96
CA ILE A 278 -9.01 -11.32 -6.29
C ILE A 278 -8.45 -11.64 -7.68
N THR A 279 -8.39 -10.64 -8.54
CA THR A 279 -8.00 -10.80 -9.95
C THR A 279 -7.21 -9.58 -10.40
N GLU A 280 -6.28 -9.81 -11.30
CA GLU A 280 -5.57 -8.77 -12.06
C GLU A 280 -6.31 -8.53 -13.39
N ILE A 281 -6.77 -7.29 -13.63
CA ILE A 281 -7.59 -6.94 -14.82
C ILE A 281 -7.18 -5.60 -15.44
N ASN A 282 -7.59 -5.37 -16.69
CA ASN A 282 -7.35 -4.12 -17.41
C ASN A 282 -8.41 -3.05 -17.07
N ALA A 283 -8.56 -2.71 -15.78
CA ALA A 283 -9.61 -1.80 -15.33
C ALA A 283 -9.47 -0.37 -15.87
N LEU A 284 -8.24 0.11 -16.09
CA LEU A 284 -7.99 1.46 -16.63
C LEU A 284 -8.53 1.65 -18.05
N ALA A 285 -8.68 0.57 -18.83
CA ALA A 285 -9.25 0.62 -20.17
C ALA A 285 -10.79 0.51 -20.18
N GLU A 286 -11.40 0.03 -19.10
CA GLU A 286 -12.81 -0.36 -19.05
C GLU A 286 -13.66 0.54 -18.13
N MET A 287 -13.02 1.24 -17.19
CA MET A 287 -13.69 1.93 -16.10
C MET A 287 -13.16 3.36 -15.92
N GLU A 288 -14.05 4.27 -15.51
CA GLU A 288 -13.68 5.64 -15.19
C GLU A 288 -12.99 5.71 -13.81
N VAL A 289 -11.79 6.29 -13.75
CA VAL A 289 -11.05 6.48 -12.51
C VAL A 289 -11.57 7.71 -11.77
N SER A 290 -12.08 7.50 -10.56
CA SER A 290 -12.58 8.54 -9.65
C SER A 290 -11.54 9.06 -8.65
N GLY A 291 -10.38 8.40 -8.56
CA GLY A 291 -9.29 8.83 -7.72
C GLY A 291 -8.04 7.98 -7.92
N HIS A 292 -6.88 8.62 -7.89
CA HIS A 292 -5.58 8.00 -8.10
C HIS A 292 -4.59 8.60 -7.09
N TYR A 293 -4.00 7.76 -6.25
CA TYR A 293 -3.18 8.19 -5.11
C TYR A 293 -1.93 7.34 -4.96
N ARG A 294 -0.83 7.97 -4.54
CA ARG A 294 0.38 7.28 -4.08
C ARG A 294 0.58 7.53 -2.59
N TYR A 295 0.57 6.43 -1.83
CA TYR A 295 0.73 6.43 -0.38
C TYR A 295 1.66 5.28 0.05
N PRO A 296 2.63 5.50 0.96
CA PRO A 296 2.95 6.77 1.63
C PRO A 296 3.46 7.83 0.65
N TYR A 297 3.60 9.08 1.12
CA TYR A 297 4.19 10.13 0.30
C TYR A 297 5.60 9.72 -0.14
N PRO A 298 5.97 9.85 -1.43
CA PRO A 298 7.30 9.48 -1.90
C PRO A 298 8.37 10.31 -1.18
N GLU A 299 9.38 9.66 -0.61
CA GLU A 299 10.53 10.39 -0.08
C GLU A 299 11.25 11.06 -1.27
N LEU A 300 11.33 12.38 -1.24
CA LEU A 300 12.22 13.11 -2.12
C LEU A 300 13.63 12.84 -1.61
N ASN A 301 14.43 12.09 -2.37
CA ASN A 301 15.86 12.02 -2.12
C ASN A 301 16.41 13.45 -2.19
N GLN A 302 16.78 14.00 -1.03
CA GLN A 302 17.46 15.29 -0.90
C GLN A 302 18.94 15.17 -1.24
#